data_AF-L5NLY0-F1
#
_entry.id   AF-L5NLY0-F1
#
_cell.length_a   1.000
_cell.length_b   1.000
_cell.length_c   1.000
_cell.angle_alpha   90.00
_cell.angle_beta   90.00
_cell.angle_gamma   90.00
#
_symmetry.space_group_name_H-M   'P 1'
#
loop_
_entity.id
_entity.type
_entity.pdbx_description
1 polymer ?
#
loop_
_entity_poly.entity_id
_entity_poly.type
_entity_poly.pdbx_seq_one_letter_code
_entity_poly.pdbx_strand_id
1 'polypeptide(L)'
;AAVGRSRGRRAPVADDLDRLEAKLAEHRDRAAGESNADDPERVDTSAAALRQARHRVAAAGEDESRLRERVATLRGRVNAHRDAGDDEATAAARQELVEAATELSEVETERVAAEQRLSALEQASRAERDRRDARLKLEDAVENRRRDARAYFAGELGAEFEAALRDLASLPAASAAVGSPPAPTDLESDPVARSLAAVRLADLSAPVVLSCGRFSDAEAAADWLGAPVVRCSPSD
;
A
#
# COMPACT_ATOMS: atom_id res chain seq x y z
N ALA A 1 24.53 6.69 5.26
CA ALA A 1 23.58 7.57 4.53
C ALA A 1 23.37 8.93 5.21
N ALA A 2 22.88 8.99 6.45
CA ALA A 2 22.70 10.26 7.16
C ALA A 2 23.99 11.08 7.27
N VAL A 3 25.11 10.43 7.61
CA VAL A 3 26.47 11.01 7.64
C VAL A 3 26.86 11.67 6.31
N GLY A 4 26.60 11.00 5.17
CA GLY A 4 26.91 11.56 3.86
C GLY A 4 26.11 12.82 3.58
N ARG A 5 24.81 12.81 3.92
CA ARG A 5 23.94 13.98 3.75
C ARG A 5 24.32 15.14 4.64
N SER A 6 24.75 14.90 5.88
CA SER A 6 25.18 15.99 6.77
C SER A 6 26.42 16.69 6.22
N ARG A 7 27.31 15.96 5.54
CA ARG A 7 28.45 16.51 4.78
C ARG A 7 28.07 17.11 3.41
N GLY A 8 26.79 17.36 3.15
CA GLY A 8 26.29 17.90 1.89
C GLY A 8 26.37 16.94 0.69
N ARG A 9 26.73 15.66 0.89
CA ARG A 9 26.78 14.68 -0.21
C ARG A 9 25.38 14.18 -0.55
N ARG A 10 25.12 14.00 -1.85
CA ARG A 10 23.91 13.37 -2.37
C ARG A 10 24.24 12.06 -3.06
N ALA A 11 23.42 11.03 -2.82
CA ALA A 11 23.50 9.81 -3.59
C ALA A 11 23.01 10.08 -5.03
N PRO A 12 23.54 9.38 -6.04
CA PRO A 12 23.07 9.51 -7.43
C PRO A 12 21.56 9.26 -7.60
N VAL A 13 20.97 8.47 -6.71
CA VAL A 13 19.55 8.12 -6.70
C VAL A 13 18.67 9.06 -5.86
N ALA A 14 19.23 10.16 -5.32
CA ALA A 14 18.51 11.04 -4.39
C ALA A 14 17.28 11.69 -5.04
N ASP A 15 17.42 12.26 -6.23
CA ASP A 15 16.32 12.94 -6.92
C ASP A 15 15.20 11.96 -7.32
N ASP A 16 15.57 10.73 -7.69
CA ASP A 16 14.61 9.66 -7.99
C ASP A 16 13.89 9.18 -6.73
N LEU A 17 14.60 9.07 -5.60
CA LEU A 17 14.01 8.72 -4.31
C LEU A 17 13.00 9.79 -3.87
N ASP A 18 13.38 11.07 -3.91
CA ASP A 18 12.51 12.19 -3.54
C ASP A 18 11.24 12.20 -4.41
N ARG A 19 11.39 11.98 -5.72
CA ARG A 19 10.26 11.88 -6.66
C ARG A 19 9.32 10.72 -6.33
N LEU A 20 9.87 9.55 -6.02
CA LEU A 20 9.08 8.36 -5.68
C LEU A 20 8.37 8.52 -4.34
N GLU A 21 9.03 9.12 -3.34
CA GLU A 21 8.44 9.42 -2.04
C GLU A 21 7.30 10.44 -2.18
N ALA A 22 7.48 11.50 -2.97
CA ALA A 22 6.41 12.47 -3.27
C ALA A 22 5.21 11.79 -3.98
N LYS A 23 5.47 10.94 -4.97
CA LYS A 23 4.41 10.20 -5.68
C LYS A 23 3.67 9.23 -4.77
N LEU A 24 4.38 8.58 -3.84
CA LEU A 24 3.78 7.70 -2.84
C LEU A 24 2.92 8.50 -1.85
N ALA A 25 3.36 9.69 -1.43
CA ALA A 25 2.58 10.58 -0.57
C ALA A 25 1.28 11.01 -1.26
N GLU A 26 1.35 11.47 -2.52
CA GLU A 26 0.18 11.82 -3.32
C GLU A 26 -0.84 10.66 -3.41
N HIS A 27 -0.35 9.42 -3.57
CA HIS A 27 -1.20 8.24 -3.64
C HIS A 27 -1.87 7.90 -2.30
N ARG A 28 -1.21 8.21 -1.18
CA ARG A 28 -1.76 8.05 0.18
C ARG A 28 -2.79 9.14 0.49
N ASP A 29 -2.52 10.38 0.12
CA ASP A 29 -3.43 11.50 0.31
C ASP A 29 -4.72 11.33 -0.50
N ARG A 30 -4.60 10.88 -1.75
CA ARG A 30 -5.76 10.51 -2.58
C ARG A 30 -6.60 9.42 -1.92
N ALA A 31 -5.96 8.36 -1.42
CA ALA A 31 -6.66 7.26 -0.75
C ALA A 31 -7.31 7.69 0.57
N ALA A 32 -6.70 8.62 1.31
CA ALA A 32 -7.26 9.21 2.52
C ALA A 32 -8.48 10.09 2.19
N GLY A 33 -8.42 10.88 1.12
CA GLY A 33 -9.56 11.64 0.60
C GLY A 33 -10.74 10.74 0.20
N GLU A 34 -10.47 9.63 -0.49
CA GLU A 34 -11.46 8.60 -0.87
C GLU A 34 -12.02 7.80 0.32
N SER A 35 -11.39 7.85 1.49
CA SER A 35 -11.80 7.10 2.69
C SER A 35 -12.48 7.96 3.76
N ASN A 36 -12.17 9.25 3.80
CA ASN A 36 -12.78 10.21 4.73
C ASN A 36 -14.08 10.82 4.18
N ALA A 37 -14.37 10.63 2.90
CA ALA A 37 -15.71 10.85 2.39
C ALA A 37 -16.61 9.74 2.97
N ASP A 38 -17.45 10.10 3.93
CA ASP A 38 -18.57 9.30 4.43
C ASP A 38 -19.63 9.25 3.31
N ASP A 39 -19.23 8.65 2.18
CA ASP A 39 -19.98 8.66 0.94
C ASP A 39 -20.98 7.49 0.98
N PRO A 40 -22.28 7.77 1.15
CA PRO A 40 -23.31 6.73 1.13
C PRO A 40 -23.38 6.01 -0.22
N GLU A 41 -22.74 6.53 -1.27
CA GLU A 41 -22.63 5.89 -2.59
C GLU A 41 -21.39 5.00 -2.75
N ARG A 42 -20.59 4.80 -1.69
CA ARG A 42 -19.41 3.91 -1.78
C ARG A 42 -19.85 2.50 -2.17
N VAL A 43 -19.43 2.11 -3.36
CA VAL A 43 -19.72 0.80 -3.93
C VAL A 43 -19.06 -0.28 -3.07
N ASP A 44 -19.86 -1.21 -2.52
CA ASP A 44 -19.34 -2.38 -1.83
C ASP A 44 -18.68 -3.33 -2.86
N THR A 45 -17.36 -3.25 -2.97
CA THR A 45 -16.54 -4.08 -3.87
C THR A 45 -16.22 -5.46 -3.28
N SER A 46 -16.84 -5.83 -2.15
CA SER A 46 -16.58 -7.11 -1.49
C SER A 46 -16.88 -8.29 -2.41
N ALA A 47 -16.21 -9.42 -2.13
CA ALA A 47 -16.49 -10.67 -2.82
C ALA A 47 -17.94 -11.12 -2.62
N ALA A 48 -18.59 -10.74 -1.50
CA ALA A 48 -19.99 -11.05 -1.24
C ALA A 48 -20.92 -10.24 -2.15
N ALA A 49 -20.71 -8.94 -2.29
CA ALA A 49 -21.46 -8.08 -3.20
C ALA A 49 -21.35 -8.53 -4.67
N LEU A 50 -20.13 -8.86 -5.12
CA LEU A 50 -19.91 -9.42 -6.45
C LEU A 50 -20.64 -10.74 -6.68
N ARG A 51 -20.61 -11.68 -5.72
CA ARG A 51 -21.37 -12.93 -5.81
C ARG A 51 -22.87 -12.68 -5.88
N GLN A 52 -23.38 -11.77 -5.06
CA GLN A 52 -24.80 -11.42 -5.05
C GLN A 52 -25.22 -10.80 -6.40
N ALA A 53 -24.42 -9.90 -6.96
CA ALA A 53 -24.71 -9.29 -8.26
C ALA A 53 -24.74 -10.33 -9.38
N ARG A 54 -23.79 -11.27 -9.41
CA ARG A 54 -23.78 -12.39 -10.37
C ARG A 54 -25.02 -13.28 -10.23
N HIS A 55 -25.41 -13.57 -8.99
CA HIS A 55 -26.60 -14.36 -8.72
C HIS A 55 -27.87 -13.67 -9.22
N ARG A 56 -28.01 -12.34 -9.03
CA ARG A 56 -29.16 -11.58 -9.57
C ARG A 56 -29.21 -11.60 -11.09
N VAL A 57 -28.08 -11.44 -11.77
CA VAL A 57 -28.02 -11.55 -13.24
C VAL A 57 -28.48 -12.92 -13.71
N ALA A 58 -28.01 -13.99 -13.06
CA ALA A 58 -28.42 -15.35 -13.39
C ALA A 58 -29.92 -15.57 -13.17
N ALA A 59 -30.45 -15.17 -12.01
CA ALA A 59 -31.87 -15.31 -11.70
C ALA A 59 -32.76 -14.53 -12.70
N ALA A 60 -32.41 -13.28 -13.01
CA ALA A 60 -33.15 -12.49 -13.99
C ALA A 60 -33.09 -13.10 -15.40
N GLY A 61 -31.96 -13.70 -15.79
CA GLY A 61 -31.83 -14.42 -17.06
C GLY A 61 -32.65 -15.71 -17.14
N GLU A 62 -32.74 -16.45 -16.03
CA GLU A 62 -33.62 -17.64 -15.92
C GLU A 62 -35.10 -17.25 -16.02
N ASP A 63 -35.50 -16.18 -15.34
CA ASP A 63 -36.85 -15.64 -15.38
C ASP A 63 -37.23 -15.14 -16.78
N GLU A 64 -36.32 -14.40 -17.42
CA GLU A 64 -36.48 -13.90 -18.80
C GLU A 64 -36.68 -15.06 -19.79
N SER A 65 -35.86 -16.11 -19.67
CA SER A 65 -35.94 -17.29 -20.54
C SER A 65 -37.28 -18.02 -20.38
N ARG A 66 -37.73 -18.22 -19.14
CA ARG A 66 -39.02 -18.84 -18.83
C ARG A 66 -40.20 -18.03 -19.38
N LEU A 67 -40.15 -16.70 -19.26
CA LEU A 67 -41.22 -15.83 -19.77
C LEU A 67 -41.24 -15.77 -21.29
N ARG A 68 -40.10 -15.77 -21.97
CA ARG A 68 -40.03 -15.88 -23.44
C ARG A 68 -40.69 -17.16 -23.95
N GLU A 69 -40.43 -18.30 -23.31
CA GLU A 69 -41.06 -19.58 -23.64
C GLU A 69 -42.59 -19.52 -23.43
N ARG A 70 -43.03 -18.94 -22.30
CA ARG A 70 -44.46 -18.75 -22.01
C ARG A 70 -45.14 -17.86 -23.06
N VAL A 71 -44.53 -16.73 -23.43
CA VAL A 71 -45.02 -15.83 -24.48
C VAL A 71 -45.12 -16.55 -25.83
N ALA A 72 -44.12 -17.34 -26.21
CA ALA A 72 -44.14 -18.12 -27.44
C ALA A 72 -45.30 -19.15 -27.44
N THR A 73 -45.47 -19.85 -26.32
CA THR A 73 -46.56 -20.81 -26.13
C THR A 73 -47.94 -20.15 -26.26
N LEU A 74 -48.13 -19.00 -25.58
CA LEU A 74 -49.38 -18.25 -25.62
C LEU A 74 -49.69 -17.69 -27.01
N ARG A 75 -48.68 -17.23 -27.75
CA ARG A 75 -48.83 -16.83 -29.16
C ARG A 75 -49.33 -18.00 -30.03
N GLY A 76 -48.75 -19.18 -29.85
CA GLY A 76 -49.19 -20.39 -30.54
C GLY A 76 -50.66 -20.72 -30.22
N ARG A 77 -51.03 -20.66 -28.93
CA ARG A 77 -52.40 -20.93 -28.47
C ARG A 77 -53.43 -19.92 -29.01
N VAL A 78 -53.10 -18.63 -29.01
CA VAL A 78 -53.95 -17.57 -29.61
C VAL A 78 -54.21 -17.86 -31.08
N ASN A 79 -53.20 -18.28 -31.84
CA ASN A 79 -53.36 -18.60 -33.26
C ASN A 79 -54.23 -19.85 -33.44
N ALA A 80 -54.02 -20.91 -32.65
CA ALA A 80 -54.82 -22.12 -32.71
C ALA A 80 -56.32 -21.87 -32.43
N HIS A 81 -56.66 -21.06 -31.43
CA HIS A 81 -58.06 -20.70 -31.15
C HIS A 81 -58.67 -19.85 -32.26
N ARG A 82 -57.89 -18.93 -32.83
CA ARG A 82 -58.34 -18.10 -33.96
C ARG A 82 -58.63 -18.96 -35.20
N ASP A 83 -57.75 -19.91 -35.51
CA ASP A 83 -57.92 -20.81 -36.65
C ASP A 83 -59.12 -21.75 -36.48
N ALA A 84 -59.48 -22.09 -35.23
CA ALA A 84 -60.67 -22.86 -34.88
C ALA A 84 -61.97 -22.02 -34.88
N GLY A 85 -61.89 -20.69 -34.98
CA GLY A 85 -63.04 -19.79 -34.92
C GLY A 85 -63.65 -19.64 -33.52
N ASP A 86 -62.88 -19.94 -32.46
CA ASP A 86 -63.32 -19.77 -31.07
C ASP A 86 -62.90 -18.38 -30.56
N ASP A 87 -63.77 -17.40 -30.74
CA ASP A 87 -63.50 -16.01 -30.41
C ASP A 87 -63.34 -15.78 -28.88
N GLU A 88 -64.09 -16.51 -28.05
CA GLU A 88 -64.02 -16.39 -26.60
C GLU A 88 -62.69 -16.94 -26.07
N ALA A 89 -62.28 -18.13 -26.51
CA ALA A 89 -60.98 -18.69 -26.16
C ALA A 89 -59.81 -17.87 -26.73
N THR A 90 -59.99 -17.29 -27.93
CA THR A 90 -59.00 -16.37 -28.52
C THR A 90 -58.82 -15.13 -27.66
N ALA A 91 -59.91 -14.52 -27.17
CA ALA A 91 -59.86 -13.34 -26.31
C ALA A 91 -59.18 -13.65 -24.97
N ALA A 92 -59.53 -14.77 -24.33
CA ALA A 92 -58.90 -15.21 -23.08
C ALA A 92 -57.39 -15.47 -23.24
N ALA A 93 -56.99 -16.22 -24.28
CA ALA A 93 -55.58 -16.49 -24.54
C ALA A 93 -54.78 -15.22 -24.88
N ARG A 94 -55.41 -14.23 -25.53
CA ARG A 94 -54.79 -12.93 -25.83
C ARG A 94 -54.54 -12.11 -24.56
N GLN A 95 -55.47 -12.14 -23.60
CA GLN A 95 -55.28 -11.46 -22.32
C GLN A 95 -54.08 -12.03 -21.56
N GLU A 96 -53.99 -13.37 -21.44
CA GLU A 96 -52.83 -14.04 -20.83
C GLU A 96 -51.52 -13.71 -21.56
N LEU A 97 -51.55 -13.61 -22.89
CA LEU A 97 -50.38 -13.22 -23.68
C LEU A 97 -49.91 -11.79 -23.35
N VAL A 98 -50.84 -10.85 -23.19
CA VAL A 98 -50.52 -9.45 -22.84
C VAL A 98 -49.89 -9.39 -21.44
N GLU A 99 -50.46 -10.12 -20.49
CA GLU A 99 -49.92 -10.21 -19.12
C GLU A 99 -48.49 -10.79 -19.12
N ALA A 100 -48.27 -11.92 -19.78
CA ALA A 100 -46.95 -12.55 -19.86
C ALA A 100 -45.92 -11.67 -20.61
N ALA A 101 -46.35 -10.93 -21.65
CA ALA A 101 -45.47 -10.00 -22.37
C ALA A 101 -45.10 -8.77 -21.53
N THR A 102 -46.00 -8.33 -20.65
CA THR A 102 -45.75 -7.24 -19.71
C THR A 102 -44.73 -7.69 -18.66
N GLU A 103 -44.95 -8.85 -18.04
CA GLU A 103 -44.02 -9.45 -17.08
C GLU A 103 -42.63 -9.68 -17.72
N LEU A 104 -42.58 -10.15 -18.97
CA LEU A 104 -41.32 -10.30 -19.71
C LEU A 104 -40.59 -8.96 -19.84
N SER A 105 -41.29 -7.88 -20.17
CA SER A 105 -40.67 -6.56 -20.36
C SER A 105 -40.09 -6.01 -19.06
N GLU A 106 -40.76 -6.26 -17.93
CA GLU A 106 -40.27 -5.91 -16.58
C GLU A 106 -39.00 -6.69 -16.23
N VAL A 107 -39.00 -8.01 -16.46
CA VAL A 107 -37.83 -8.87 -16.19
C VAL A 107 -36.66 -8.55 -17.12
N GLU A 108 -36.91 -8.24 -18.39
CA GLU A 108 -35.87 -7.78 -19.32
C GLU A 108 -35.19 -6.50 -18.81
N THR A 109 -35.98 -5.59 -18.23
CA THR A 109 -35.46 -4.35 -17.61
C THR A 109 -34.63 -4.66 -16.36
N GLU A 110 -35.12 -5.55 -15.49
CA GLU A 110 -34.38 -5.97 -14.29
C GLU A 110 -33.06 -6.68 -14.66
N ARG A 111 -33.05 -7.53 -15.69
CA ARG A 111 -31.83 -8.18 -16.18
C ARG A 111 -30.78 -7.14 -16.61
N VAL A 112 -31.18 -6.17 -17.42
CA VAL A 112 -30.27 -5.09 -17.86
C VAL A 112 -29.74 -4.30 -16.67
N ALA A 113 -30.61 -3.96 -15.70
CA ALA A 113 -30.19 -3.26 -14.48
C ALA A 113 -29.21 -4.09 -13.63
N ALA A 114 -29.46 -5.41 -13.49
CA ALA A 114 -28.58 -6.32 -12.77
C ALA A 114 -27.21 -6.45 -13.45
N GLU A 115 -27.17 -6.51 -14.79
CA GLU A 115 -25.93 -6.56 -15.58
C GLU A 115 -25.11 -5.28 -15.46
N GLN A 116 -25.77 -4.13 -15.56
CA GLN A 116 -25.12 -2.83 -15.37
C GLN A 116 -24.51 -2.72 -13.97
N ARG A 117 -25.26 -3.14 -12.94
CA ARG A 117 -24.77 -3.15 -11.55
C ARG A 117 -23.58 -4.08 -11.37
N LEU A 118 -23.63 -5.30 -11.94
CA LEU A 118 -22.51 -6.23 -11.89
C LEU A 118 -21.27 -5.64 -12.59
N SER A 119 -21.44 -5.04 -13.77
CA SER A 119 -20.33 -4.41 -14.51
C SER A 119 -19.70 -3.27 -13.72
N ALA A 120 -20.50 -2.41 -13.11
CA ALA A 120 -20.01 -1.32 -12.25
C ALA A 120 -19.22 -1.86 -11.05
N LEU A 121 -19.72 -2.90 -10.36
CA LEU A 121 -19.03 -3.56 -9.25
C LEU A 121 -17.70 -4.17 -9.68
N GLU A 122 -17.65 -4.84 -10.82
CA GLU A 122 -16.42 -5.44 -11.34
C GLU A 122 -15.38 -4.38 -11.70
N GLN A 123 -15.80 -3.28 -12.31
CA GLN A 123 -14.93 -2.15 -12.63
C GLN A 123 -14.37 -1.50 -11.36
N ALA A 124 -15.22 -1.24 -10.37
CA ALA A 124 -14.80 -0.66 -9.09
C ALA A 124 -13.79 -1.58 -8.38
N SER A 125 -14.07 -2.88 -8.30
CA SER A 125 -13.16 -3.88 -7.71
C SER A 125 -11.81 -3.96 -8.43
N ARG A 126 -11.80 -3.89 -9.77
CA ARG A 126 -10.56 -3.83 -10.56
C ARG A 126 -9.78 -2.56 -10.25
N ALA A 127 -10.43 -1.40 -10.28
CA ALA A 127 -9.79 -0.12 -9.99
C ALA A 127 -9.17 -0.06 -8.59
N GLU A 128 -9.80 -0.65 -7.57
CA GLU A 128 -9.24 -0.73 -6.23
C GLU A 128 -8.00 -1.64 -6.16
N ARG A 129 -8.03 -2.77 -6.87
CA ARG A 129 -6.86 -3.66 -6.98
C ARG A 129 -5.71 -2.96 -7.68
N ASP A 130 -5.97 -2.32 -8.82
CA ASP A 130 -4.95 -1.60 -9.58
C ASP A 130 -4.32 -0.46 -8.77
N ARG A 131 -5.13 0.29 -8.01
CA ARG A 131 -4.65 1.33 -7.07
C ARG A 131 -3.76 0.73 -5.97
N ARG A 132 -4.15 -0.40 -5.39
CA ARG A 132 -3.35 -1.10 -4.37
C ARG A 132 -2.02 -1.58 -4.93
N ASP A 133 -2.04 -2.19 -6.12
CA ASP A 133 -0.84 -2.70 -6.78
C ASP A 133 0.10 -1.57 -7.19
N ALA A 134 -0.43 -0.44 -7.68
CA ALA A 134 0.36 0.75 -7.97
C ALA A 134 1.07 1.29 -6.72
N ARG A 135 0.36 1.34 -5.57
CA ARG A 135 0.95 1.76 -4.29
C ARG A 135 2.07 0.81 -3.85
N LEU A 136 1.85 -0.50 -3.90
CA LEU A 136 2.86 -1.50 -3.50
C LEU A 136 4.12 -1.38 -4.37
N LYS A 137 3.96 -1.24 -5.69
CA LYS A 137 5.09 -1.03 -6.60
C LYS A 137 5.87 0.24 -6.28
N LEU A 138 5.21 1.32 -5.87
CA LEU A 138 5.88 2.56 -5.44
C LEU A 138 6.62 2.37 -4.12
N GLU A 139 6.03 1.69 -3.14
CA GLU A 139 6.67 1.36 -1.86
C GLU A 139 7.94 0.53 -2.07
N ASP A 140 7.86 -0.49 -2.91
CA ASP A 140 9.02 -1.32 -3.28
C ASP A 140 10.09 -0.51 -4.00
N ALA A 141 9.71 0.37 -4.92
CA ALA A 141 10.64 1.24 -5.63
C ALA A 141 11.35 2.21 -4.67
N VAL A 142 10.63 2.80 -3.71
CA VAL A 142 11.21 3.64 -2.66
C VAL A 142 12.22 2.85 -1.82
N GLU A 143 11.85 1.66 -1.34
CA GLU A 143 12.75 0.85 -0.52
C GLU A 143 13.99 0.39 -1.28
N ASN A 144 13.85 0.05 -2.57
CA ASN A 144 14.98 -0.25 -3.43
C ASN A 144 15.90 0.96 -3.59
N ARG A 145 15.37 2.15 -3.91
CA ARG A 145 16.20 3.37 -4.01
C ARG A 145 16.86 3.74 -2.68
N ARG A 146 16.20 3.51 -1.55
CA ARG A 146 16.81 3.68 -0.22
C ARG A 146 17.96 2.69 0.03
N ARG A 147 17.83 1.44 -0.41
CA ARG A 147 18.94 0.45 -0.38
C ARG A 147 20.09 0.92 -1.26
N ASP A 148 19.81 1.36 -2.48
CA ASP A 148 20.82 1.87 -3.43
C ASP A 148 21.58 3.06 -2.82
N ALA A 149 20.87 4.01 -2.21
CA ALA A 149 21.48 5.15 -1.52
C ALA A 149 22.35 4.70 -0.33
N ARG A 150 21.91 3.72 0.46
CA ARG A 150 22.71 3.16 1.56
C ARG A 150 23.97 2.48 1.05
N ALA A 151 23.87 1.67 -0.01
CA ALA A 151 25.00 1.00 -0.63
C ALA A 151 26.03 2.00 -1.19
N TYR A 152 25.55 3.04 -1.88
CA TYR A 152 26.39 4.14 -2.35
C TYR A 152 27.19 4.76 -1.19
N PHE A 153 26.52 5.18 -0.12
CA PHE A 153 27.22 5.79 1.01
C PHE A 153 28.10 4.81 1.79
N ALA A 154 27.78 3.51 1.80
CA ALA A 154 28.66 2.50 2.38
C ALA A 154 29.96 2.37 1.57
N GLY A 155 29.90 2.43 0.24
CA GLY A 155 31.08 2.47 -0.62
C GLY A 155 31.91 3.75 -0.43
N GLU A 156 31.25 4.91 -0.36
CA GLU A 156 31.92 6.21 -0.24
C GLU A 156 32.55 6.47 1.14
N LEU A 157 31.91 6.01 2.22
CA LEU A 157 32.31 6.35 3.59
C LEU A 157 32.82 5.13 4.39
N GLY A 158 32.79 3.94 3.81
CA GLY A 158 33.12 2.69 4.51
C GLY A 158 34.52 2.71 5.09
N ALA A 159 35.52 3.14 4.32
CA ALA A 159 36.90 3.19 4.78
C ALA A 159 37.11 4.18 5.94
N GLU A 160 36.49 5.36 5.88
CA GLU A 160 36.53 6.35 6.96
C GLU A 160 35.80 5.83 8.20
N PHE A 161 34.69 5.11 8.01
CA PHE A 161 33.90 4.55 9.11
C PHE A 161 34.68 3.44 9.84
N GLU A 162 35.33 2.55 9.10
CA GLU A 162 36.22 1.54 9.68
C GLU A 162 37.43 2.16 10.38
N ALA A 163 37.99 3.24 9.83
CA ALA A 163 39.06 3.97 10.48
C ALA A 163 38.60 4.54 11.83
N ALA A 164 37.41 5.17 11.88
CA ALA A 164 36.84 5.65 13.14
C ALA A 164 36.61 4.51 14.15
N LEU A 165 36.18 3.32 13.72
CA LEU A 165 36.07 2.17 14.63
C LEU A 165 37.43 1.70 15.16
N ARG A 166 38.48 1.70 14.32
CA ARG A 166 39.86 1.38 14.75
C ARG A 166 40.38 2.43 15.75
N ASP A 167 40.13 3.71 15.47
CA ASP A 167 40.52 4.80 16.37
C ASP A 167 39.79 4.67 17.72
N LEU A 168 38.49 4.38 17.70
CA LEU A 168 37.70 4.13 18.90
C LEU A 168 38.23 2.93 19.71
N ALA A 169 38.64 1.85 19.04
CA ALA A 169 39.24 0.67 19.68
C ALA A 169 40.59 0.98 20.37
N SER A 170 41.31 1.99 19.87
CA SER A 170 42.60 2.41 20.42
C SER A 170 42.49 3.32 21.65
N LEU A 171 41.30 3.85 21.94
CA LEU A 171 41.09 4.71 23.10
C LEU A 171 41.17 3.90 24.41
N PRO A 172 41.78 4.46 25.47
CA PRO A 172 41.71 3.88 26.80
C PRO A 172 40.23 3.82 27.23
N ALA A 173 39.69 2.62 27.41
CA ALA A 173 38.32 2.48 27.90
C ALA A 173 38.22 3.06 29.32
N ALA A 174 37.27 3.97 29.55
CA ALA A 174 37.03 4.55 30.88
C ALA A 174 36.61 3.52 31.95
N SER A 175 36.21 2.31 31.52
CA SER A 175 35.95 1.15 32.35
C SER A 175 36.64 -0.09 31.78
N ALA A 176 37.97 -0.12 31.77
CA ALA A 176 38.72 -1.34 31.51
C ALA A 176 38.60 -2.31 32.71
N ALA A 177 37.45 -2.98 32.84
CA ALA A 177 37.35 -4.20 33.62
C ALA A 177 38.10 -5.30 32.84
N VAL A 178 39.30 -5.64 33.33
CA VAL A 178 40.10 -6.85 33.04
C VAL A 178 39.84 -7.51 31.68
N GLY A 179 40.50 -7.02 30.63
CA GLY A 179 40.51 -7.64 29.31
C GLY A 179 41.30 -6.84 28.28
N SER A 180 41.85 -7.51 27.28
CA SER A 180 42.49 -6.88 26.11
C SER A 180 41.53 -5.91 25.41
N PRO A 181 42.03 -4.83 24.77
CA PRO A 181 41.18 -3.92 24.00
C PRO A 181 40.35 -4.70 22.96
N PRO A 182 39.06 -4.36 22.78
CA PRO A 182 38.19 -5.07 21.84
C PRO A 182 38.75 -4.97 20.42
N ALA A 183 38.68 -6.05 19.66
CA ALA A 183 39.09 -6.02 18.27
C ALA A 183 38.13 -5.10 17.47
N PRO A 184 38.59 -4.42 16.40
CA PRO A 184 37.73 -3.59 15.57
C PRO A 184 36.51 -4.34 15.00
N THR A 185 36.66 -5.64 14.75
CA THR A 185 35.59 -6.55 14.30
C THR A 185 34.51 -6.75 15.36
N ASP A 186 34.85 -6.69 16.64
CA ASP A 186 33.89 -6.82 17.75
C ASP A 186 33.07 -5.54 17.89
N LEU A 187 33.68 -4.38 17.64
CA LEU A 187 33.01 -3.08 17.65
C LEU A 187 32.06 -2.87 16.47
N GLU A 188 32.30 -3.54 15.33
CA GLU A 188 31.39 -3.45 14.18
C GLU A 188 30.00 -4.03 14.49
N SER A 189 29.91 -4.97 15.44
CA SER A 189 28.65 -5.55 15.93
C SER A 189 28.04 -4.76 17.09
N ASP A 190 28.76 -3.82 17.71
CA ASP A 190 28.25 -3.00 18.80
C ASP A 190 27.47 -1.77 18.27
N PRO A 191 26.15 -1.67 18.51
CA PRO A 191 25.35 -0.53 18.06
C PRO A 191 25.83 0.81 18.62
N VAL A 192 26.42 0.85 19.82
CA VAL A 192 26.94 2.09 20.43
C VAL A 192 28.21 2.53 19.71
N ALA A 193 29.18 1.63 19.51
CA ALA A 193 30.40 1.92 18.76
C ALA A 193 30.12 2.37 17.32
N ARG A 194 29.19 1.69 16.62
CA ARG A 194 28.74 2.12 15.28
C ARG A 194 28.14 3.52 15.29
N SER A 195 27.34 3.85 16.29
CA SER A 195 26.73 5.17 16.43
C SER A 195 27.77 6.25 16.68
N LEU A 196 28.76 5.98 17.54
CA LEU A 196 29.88 6.89 17.82
C LEU A 196 30.73 7.13 16.56
N ALA A 197 31.08 6.08 15.82
CA ALA A 197 31.79 6.21 14.54
C ALA A 197 30.97 7.00 13.50
N ALA A 198 29.65 6.79 13.44
CA ALA A 198 28.79 7.57 12.56
C ALA A 198 28.74 9.06 12.95
N VAL A 199 28.65 9.38 14.25
CA VAL A 199 28.69 10.75 14.76
C VAL A 199 30.03 11.42 14.44
N ARG A 200 31.15 10.69 14.64
CA ARG A 200 32.51 11.18 14.34
C ARG A 200 32.68 11.65 12.90
N LEU A 201 32.05 10.95 11.96
CA LEU A 201 32.11 11.27 10.54
C LEU A 201 31.08 12.32 10.13
N ALA A 202 30.05 12.57 10.94
CA ALA A 202 28.97 13.46 10.58
C ALA A 202 29.37 14.93 10.81
N ASP A 203 28.98 15.81 9.88
CA ASP A 203 29.00 17.25 10.12
C ASP A 203 27.75 17.64 10.94
N LEU A 204 27.93 17.87 12.25
CA LEU A 204 26.83 18.15 13.18
C LEU A 204 26.88 19.58 13.69
N SER A 205 25.79 20.31 13.52
CA SER A 205 25.63 21.67 14.08
C SER A 205 25.06 21.67 15.50
N ALA A 206 24.64 20.52 16.02
CA ALA A 206 24.02 20.36 17.33
C ALA A 206 24.92 19.56 18.28
N PRO A 207 24.89 19.84 19.61
CA PRO A 207 25.61 19.04 20.59
C PRO A 207 25.15 17.56 20.60
N VAL A 208 26.09 16.66 20.87
CA VAL A 208 25.85 15.22 21.03
C VAL A 208 25.59 14.90 22.49
N VAL A 209 24.45 14.29 22.78
CA VAL A 209 24.13 13.79 24.12
C VAL A 209 24.69 12.37 24.29
N LEU A 210 25.55 12.17 25.28
CA LEU A 210 26.17 10.87 25.57
C LEU A 210 25.73 10.32 26.93
N SER A 211 25.19 9.10 26.90
CA SER A 211 24.83 8.31 28.09
C SER A 211 25.70 7.06 28.27
N CYS A 212 26.80 6.92 27.50
CA CYS A 212 27.69 5.76 27.57
C CYS A 212 29.01 6.04 28.32
N GLY A 213 29.51 5.02 29.02
CA GLY A 213 30.79 5.04 29.75
C GLY A 213 32.04 4.74 28.92
N ARG A 214 32.02 5.02 27.60
CA ARG A 214 33.16 4.72 26.70
C ARG A 214 34.30 5.74 26.78
N PHE A 215 34.01 6.97 27.18
CA PHE A 215 34.97 8.06 27.35
C PHE A 215 35.17 8.40 28.83
N SER A 216 36.36 8.88 29.20
CA SER A 216 36.70 9.26 30.58
C SER A 216 35.81 10.40 31.07
N ASP A 217 35.67 11.43 30.26
CA ASP A 217 34.98 12.67 30.55
C ASP A 217 34.30 13.23 29.27
N ALA A 218 33.62 14.37 29.41
CA ALA A 218 32.91 14.99 28.29
C ALA A 218 33.88 15.62 27.28
N GLU A 219 35.06 16.04 27.73
CA GLU A 219 36.08 16.70 26.92
C GLU A 219 36.75 15.70 25.99
N ALA A 220 37.21 14.57 26.51
CA ALA A 220 37.74 13.46 25.72
C ALA A 220 36.73 12.94 24.67
N ALA A 221 35.44 12.95 25.02
CA ALA A 221 34.38 12.59 24.07
C ALA A 221 34.19 13.65 22.99
N ALA A 222 34.22 14.94 23.33
CA ALA A 222 34.08 16.04 22.39
C ALA A 222 35.27 16.11 21.43
N ASP A 223 36.48 15.94 21.96
CA ASP A 223 37.74 15.90 21.20
C ASP A 223 37.72 14.75 20.19
N TRP A 224 37.30 13.56 20.64
CA TRP A 224 37.22 12.43 19.73
C TRP A 224 36.12 12.64 18.70
N LEU A 225 34.88 12.96 19.10
CA LEU A 225 33.73 13.11 18.20
C LEU A 225 33.85 14.29 17.25
N GLY A 226 34.66 15.30 17.58
CA GLY A 226 34.75 16.56 16.84
C GLY A 226 33.47 17.41 16.96
N ALA A 227 32.69 17.23 18.03
CA ALA A 227 31.43 17.93 18.25
C ALA A 227 31.22 18.21 19.75
N PRO A 228 30.50 19.29 20.14
CA PRO A 228 30.19 19.55 21.54
C PRO A 228 29.42 18.40 22.19
N VAL A 229 29.79 18.00 23.40
CA VAL A 229 29.18 16.86 24.12
C VAL A 229 28.47 17.30 25.39
N VAL A 230 27.28 16.75 25.61
CA VAL A 230 26.56 16.81 26.89
C VAL A 230 26.49 15.40 27.47
N ARG A 231 27.07 15.17 28.66
CA ARG A 231 26.93 13.87 29.34
C ARG A 231 25.67 13.83 30.18
N CYS A 232 24.91 12.76 30.03
CA CYS A 232 23.84 12.41 30.95
C CYS A 232 24.36 11.31 31.88
N SER A 233 24.50 11.62 33.17
CA SER A 233 24.57 10.58 34.19
C SER A 233 23.25 9.80 34.12
N PRO A 234 23.26 8.45 34.13
CA PRO A 234 22.02 7.73 34.43
C PRO A 234 21.54 8.22 35.81
N SER A 235 20.29 8.68 35.89
CA SER A 235 19.64 8.85 37.19
C SER A 235 19.56 7.47 37.84
N ASP A 236 20.13 7.33 39.04
CA ASP A 236 19.93 6.14 39.89
C ASP A 236 18.44 5.90 40.19
#